data_AF-X1GE87-F1
#
_entry.id   AF-X1GE87-F1
#
_cell.length_a   1.000
_cell.length_b   1.000
_cell.length_c   1.000
_cell.angle_alpha   90.00
_cell.angle_beta   90.00
_cell.angle_gamma   90.00
#
_symmetry.space_group_name_H-M   'P 1'
#
loop_
_entity.id
_entity.type
_entity.pdbx_description
1 polymer ?
#
loop_
_entity_poly.entity_id
_entity_poly.type
_entity_poly.pdbx_seq_one_letter_code
_entity_poly.pdbx_strand_id
1 'polypeptide(L)'
;TLILKPGIYFHDGYELNATAVKWNVDRWRYFTNSSGTLPISTPEAGPSSLYFFPDGTPIIDSCTVNNIYNLTISLTQPFGPFIEFLCLEANSIISPFSHSQTDYIDIFTCPKLSIEFGLKTGFSIL
;
A
#
# COMPACT_ATOMS: atom_id res chain seq x y z
N THR A 1 12.30 14.90 2.21
CA THR A 1 11.53 15.23 1.00
C THR A 1 11.98 14.36 -0.14
N LEU A 2 11.04 13.88 -0.95
CA LEU A 2 11.28 13.04 -2.11
C LEU A 2 10.83 13.77 -3.39
N ILE A 3 11.63 13.67 -4.44
CA ILE A 3 11.34 14.21 -5.77
C ILE A 3 11.17 13.03 -6.72
N LEU A 4 10.01 12.93 -7.35
CA LEU A 4 9.68 11.87 -8.29
C LEU A 4 10.13 12.22 -9.69
N LYS A 5 10.54 11.20 -10.45
CA LYS A 5 10.85 11.35 -11.87
C LYS A 5 9.54 11.38 -12.67
N PRO A 6 9.32 12.40 -13.51
CA PRO A 6 8.11 12.48 -14.35
C PRO A 6 8.11 11.42 -15.46
N GLY A 7 6.92 11.11 -15.99
CA GLY A 7 6.74 10.19 -17.12
C GLY A 7 6.93 8.71 -16.78
N ILE A 8 6.79 8.34 -15.51
CA ILE A 8 6.77 6.94 -15.06
C ILE A 8 5.32 6.51 -14.85
N TYR A 9 4.96 5.34 -15.35
CA TYR A 9 3.59 4.83 -15.32
C TYR A 9 3.57 3.40 -14.77
N PHE A 10 2.47 3.05 -14.10
CA PHE A 10 2.13 1.67 -13.80
C PHE A 10 1.64 0.95 -15.07
N HIS A 11 1.56 -0.38 -15.02
CA HIS A 11 1.13 -1.20 -16.16
C HIS A 11 -0.33 -0.97 -16.61
N ASP A 12 -1.15 -0.38 -15.74
CA ASP A 12 -2.54 0.00 -16.01
C ASP A 12 -2.69 1.43 -16.58
N GLY A 13 -1.57 2.12 -16.82
CA GLY A 13 -1.54 3.47 -17.36
C GLY A 13 -1.71 4.59 -16.32
N TYR A 14 -1.88 4.27 -15.03
CA TYR A 14 -1.87 5.29 -13.98
C TYR A 14 -0.45 5.89 -13.87
N GLU A 15 -0.34 7.21 -13.72
CA GLU A 15 0.95 7.89 -13.60
C GLU A 15 1.51 7.80 -12.17
N LEU A 16 2.79 7.44 -12.04
CA LEU A 16 3.49 7.48 -10.75
C LEU A 16 3.78 8.93 -10.35
N ASN A 17 2.86 9.50 -9.58
CA ASN A 17 2.93 10.85 -9.05
C ASN A 17 2.87 10.87 -7.50
N ALA A 18 2.98 12.05 -6.91
CA ALA A 18 3.04 12.23 -5.47
C ALA A 18 1.77 11.75 -4.75
N THR A 19 0.60 11.82 -5.39
CA THR A 19 -0.65 11.32 -4.80
C THR A 19 -0.70 9.79 -4.79
N ALA A 20 -0.17 9.11 -5.80
CA ALA A 20 0.00 7.65 -5.79
C ALA A 20 0.95 7.20 -4.69
N VAL A 21 2.08 7.90 -4.49
CA VAL A 21 3.01 7.58 -3.40
C VAL A 21 2.36 7.79 -2.04
N LYS A 22 1.67 8.93 -1.83
CA LYS A 22 0.92 9.18 -0.59
C LYS A 22 -0.12 8.09 -0.32
N TRP A 23 -0.88 7.71 -1.34
CA TRP A 23 -1.89 6.64 -1.23
C TRP A 23 -1.26 5.34 -0.70
N ASN A 24 -0.06 4.98 -1.18
CA ASN A 24 0.67 3.80 -0.72
C ASN A 24 1.21 3.98 0.72
N VAL A 25 1.79 5.12 1.06
CA VAL A 25 2.27 5.38 2.44
C VAL A 25 1.13 5.28 3.45
N ASP A 26 -0.02 5.89 3.15
CA ASP A 26 -1.20 5.80 3.99
C ASP A 26 -1.71 4.36 4.10
N ARG A 27 -1.67 3.61 2.99
CA ARG A 27 -2.03 2.19 2.94
C ARG A 27 -1.13 1.35 3.85
N TRP A 28 0.19 1.55 3.81
CA TRP A 28 1.12 0.84 4.71
C TRP A 28 0.82 1.16 6.17
N ARG A 29 0.55 2.44 6.49
CA ARG A 29 0.22 2.87 7.86
C ARG A 29 -1.13 2.34 8.35
N TYR A 30 -2.08 2.13 7.44
CA TYR A 30 -3.35 1.52 7.77
C TYR A 30 -3.17 0.03 8.11
N PHE A 31 -2.59 -0.76 7.20
CA PHE A 31 -2.49 -2.21 7.37
C PHE A 31 -1.55 -2.65 8.50
N THR A 32 -0.54 -1.84 8.81
CA THR A 32 0.37 -2.10 9.94
C THR A 32 -0.15 -1.53 11.25
N ASN A 33 -1.34 -0.90 11.22
CA ASN A 33 -1.96 -0.19 12.33
C ASN A 33 -1.10 0.94 12.93
N SER A 34 -0.08 1.41 12.22
CA SER A 34 0.75 2.53 12.68
C SER A 34 0.02 3.88 12.60
N SER A 35 -1.08 3.94 11.87
CA SER A 35 -2.04 5.05 11.92
C SER A 35 -3.00 5.01 13.12
N GLY A 36 -3.13 3.87 13.81
CA GLY A 36 -4.13 3.64 14.86
C GLY A 36 -5.58 3.57 14.38
N THR A 37 -5.81 3.45 13.06
CA THR A 37 -7.16 3.46 12.46
C THR A 37 -7.65 2.08 12.00
N LEU A 38 -6.82 1.04 12.12
CA LEU A 38 -7.21 -0.32 11.78
C LEU A 38 -8.23 -0.84 12.81
N PRO A 39 -9.40 -1.37 12.39
CA PRO A 39 -10.37 -1.92 13.32
C PRO A 39 -9.79 -3.08 14.13
N ILE A 40 -10.14 -3.17 15.41
CA ILE A 40 -9.62 -4.21 16.33
C ILE A 40 -9.96 -5.66 15.90
N SER A 41 -11.02 -5.83 15.10
CA SER A 41 -11.42 -7.13 14.54
C SER A 41 -10.59 -7.53 13.31
N THR A 42 -9.76 -6.63 12.79
CA THR A 42 -9.00 -6.82 11.55
C THR A 42 -7.54 -7.11 11.91
N PRO A 43 -6.96 -8.21 11.39
CA PRO A 43 -5.55 -8.52 11.64
C PRO A 43 -4.63 -7.48 11.01
N GLU A 44 -3.50 -7.20 11.66
CA GLU A 44 -2.41 -6.40 11.07
C GLU A 44 -1.68 -7.19 9.99
N ALA A 45 -1.22 -6.49 8.95
CA ALA A 45 -0.41 -7.10 7.90
C ALA A 45 1.03 -7.31 8.39
N GLY A 46 1.59 -8.50 8.13
CA GLY A 46 3.03 -8.73 8.30
C GLY A 46 3.83 -7.97 7.23
N PRO A 47 5.01 -7.38 7.57
CA PRO A 47 5.69 -7.38 8.86
C PRO A 47 5.43 -6.08 9.69
N SER A 48 4.27 -5.95 10.35
CA SER A 48 3.88 -4.70 11.06
C SER A 48 4.88 -4.19 12.09
N SER A 49 5.59 -5.08 12.79
CA SER A 49 6.60 -4.70 13.80
C SER A 49 7.74 -3.82 13.24
N LEU A 50 8.04 -3.91 11.95
CA LEU A 50 9.09 -3.11 11.31
C LEU A 50 8.69 -1.64 11.07
N TYR A 51 7.43 -1.29 11.33
CA TYR A 51 6.88 0.07 11.16
C TYR A 51 6.90 0.88 12.47
N PHE A 52 7.43 0.30 13.54
CA PHE A 52 7.51 0.90 14.85
C PHE A 52 8.95 0.92 15.36
N PHE A 53 9.24 1.89 16.21
CA PHE A 53 10.44 1.91 17.03
C PHE A 53 10.33 0.93 18.21
N PRO A 54 11.45 0.62 18.90
CA PRO A 54 11.43 -0.29 20.05
C PRO A 54 10.49 0.12 21.20
N ASP A 55 10.13 1.40 21.27
CA ASP A 55 9.19 1.95 22.26
C ASP A 55 7.71 1.84 21.81
N GLY A 56 7.45 1.30 20.62
CA GLY A 56 6.11 1.17 20.04
C GLY A 56 5.60 2.42 19.32
N THR A 57 6.43 3.46 19.15
CA THR A 57 6.04 4.64 18.36
C THR A 57 6.14 4.37 16.86
N PRO A 58 5.16 4.79 16.03
CA PRO A 58 5.25 4.67 14.58
C PRO A 58 6.47 5.37 14.00
N ILE A 59 7.11 4.78 12.98
CA ILE A 59 8.24 5.42 12.27
C ILE A 59 7.75 6.61 11.43
N ILE A 60 6.68 6.40 10.65
CA ILE A 60 6.09 7.43 9.78
C ILE A 60 4.94 8.13 10.51
N ASP A 61 5.09 9.43 10.69
CA ASP A 61 4.05 10.31 11.22
C ASP A 61 3.03 10.66 10.14
N SER A 62 3.50 11.26 9.04
CA SER A 62 2.62 11.79 7.99
C SER A 62 3.28 11.84 6.62
N CYS A 63 2.46 11.90 5.57
CA CYS A 63 2.91 12.09 4.19
C CYS A 63 2.11 13.22 3.53
N THR A 64 2.80 14.29 3.15
CA THR A 64 2.20 15.50 2.57
C THR A 64 2.62 15.63 1.11
N VAL A 65 1.65 15.82 0.23
CA VAL A 65 1.90 16.14 -1.18
C VAL A 65 2.17 17.63 -1.28
N ASN A 66 3.37 17.99 -1.76
CA ASN A 66 3.75 19.39 -1.96
C ASN A 66 3.39 19.83 -3.38
N ASN A 67 3.64 18.98 -4.39
CA ASN A 67 3.33 19.17 -5.81
C ASN A 67 3.12 17.80 -6.50
N ILE A 68 2.81 17.80 -7.80
CA ILE A 68 2.58 16.57 -8.60
C ILE A 68 3.75 15.56 -8.49
N TYR A 69 5.00 16.03 -8.44
CA TYR A 69 6.19 15.17 -8.33
C TYR A 69 7.02 15.42 -7.06
N ASN A 70 6.43 16.03 -6.05
CA ASN A 70 7.15 16.36 -4.81
C ASN A 70 6.29 16.03 -3.60
N LEU A 71 6.85 15.27 -2.66
CA LEU A 71 6.20 14.93 -1.40
C LEU A 71 7.18 14.98 -0.24
N THR A 72 6.63 15.18 0.96
CA THR A 72 7.37 15.11 2.22
C THR A 72 6.78 14.00 3.07
N ILE A 73 7.63 13.04 3.47
CA ILE A 73 7.31 12.08 4.52
C ILE A 73 7.95 12.59 5.81
N SER A 74 7.12 12.83 6.82
CA SER A 74 7.55 13.23 8.16
C SER A 74 7.70 11.99 9.02
N LEU A 75 8.82 11.91 9.74
CA LEU A 75 9.11 10.84 10.68
C LEU A 75 8.85 11.33 12.10
N THR A 76 8.40 10.44 12.98
CA THR A 76 8.16 10.76 14.39
C THR A 76 9.45 11.15 15.11
N GLN A 77 10.57 10.55 14.72
CA GLN A 77 11.91 10.83 15.22
C GLN A 77 12.99 10.46 14.19
N PRO A 78 14.27 10.86 14.38
CA PRO A 78 15.33 10.52 13.44
C PRO A 78 15.47 9.01 13.23
N PHE A 79 15.45 8.57 11.97
CA PHE A 79 15.57 7.17 11.58
C PHE A 79 16.61 7.02 10.48
N GLY A 80 17.80 6.54 10.84
CA GLY A 80 18.92 6.36 9.92
C GLY A 80 18.61 5.47 8.71
N PRO A 81 18.03 4.25 8.90
CA PRO A 81 17.84 3.31 7.81
C PRO A 81 16.53 3.55 7.04
N PHE A 82 16.09 4.81 6.89
CA PHE A 82 14.82 5.13 6.23
C PHE A 82 14.82 4.78 4.74
N ILE A 83 15.98 4.86 4.07
CA ILE A 83 16.07 4.51 2.65
C ILE A 83 15.94 3.00 2.45
N GLU A 84 16.62 2.22 3.28
CA GLU A 84 16.49 0.76 3.32
C GLU A 84 15.06 0.36 3.65
N PHE A 85 14.42 1.09 4.58
CA PHE A 85 13.01 0.92 4.90
C PHE A 85 12.11 1.05 3.67
N LEU A 86 12.31 2.09 2.84
CA LEU A 86 11.56 2.26 1.58
C LEU A 86 11.82 1.15 0.57
N CYS A 87 12.95 0.45 0.66
CA CYS A 87 13.29 -0.67 -0.22
C CYS A 87 12.75 -2.03 0.26
N LEU A 88 12.07 -2.11 1.41
CA LEU A 88 11.38 -3.35 1.78
C LEU A 88 10.31 -3.69 0.75
N GLU A 89 10.22 -4.98 0.42
CA GLU A 89 9.20 -5.49 -0.52
C GLU A 89 7.77 -5.12 -0.08
N ALA A 90 7.51 -5.13 1.23
CA ALA A 90 6.23 -4.72 1.82
C ALA A 90 5.87 -3.25 1.53
N ASN A 91 6.89 -2.41 1.25
CA ASN A 91 6.76 -0.99 0.89
C ASN A 91 6.81 -0.76 -0.63
N SER A 92 6.54 -1.79 -1.43
CA SER A 92 6.39 -1.63 -2.88
C SER A 92 5.23 -0.69 -3.19
N ILE A 93 5.45 0.24 -4.13
CA ILE A 93 4.41 1.15 -4.60
C ILE A 93 3.55 0.41 -5.63
N ILE A 94 2.25 0.30 -5.34
CA ILE A 94 1.26 -0.29 -6.26
C ILE A 94 0.34 0.80 -6.82
N SER A 95 -0.30 0.52 -7.96
CA SER A 95 -1.23 1.44 -8.58
C SER A 95 -2.51 1.62 -7.74
N PRO A 96 -3.00 2.85 -7.52
CA PRO A 96 -4.29 3.10 -6.88
C PRO A 96 -5.50 2.52 -7.64
N PHE A 97 -5.37 2.17 -8.92
CA PHE A 97 -6.42 1.50 -9.68
C PHE A 97 -6.50 0.00 -9.42
N SER A 98 -5.44 -0.60 -8.87
CA SER A 98 -5.38 -2.05 -8.67
C SER A 98 -6.33 -2.55 -7.58
N HIS A 99 -6.55 -1.75 -6.54
CA HIS A 99 -7.32 -2.14 -5.37
C HIS A 99 -7.75 -0.94 -4.54
N SER A 100 -8.72 -1.15 -3.64
CA SER A 100 -9.06 -0.21 -2.58
C SER A 100 -7.91 0.01 -1.59
N GLN A 101 -7.85 1.18 -0.97
CA GLN A 101 -6.75 1.57 -0.09
C GLN A 101 -6.69 0.76 1.21
N THR A 102 -7.84 0.34 1.72
CA THR A 102 -7.99 -0.24 3.07
C THR A 102 -8.51 -1.66 3.09
N ASP A 103 -8.89 -2.21 1.93
CA ASP A 103 -9.50 -3.53 1.90
C ASP A 103 -8.45 -4.63 1.80
N TYR A 104 -8.69 -5.78 2.43
CA TYR A 104 -7.87 -6.95 2.20
C TYR A 104 -8.26 -7.64 0.90
N ILE A 105 -7.29 -8.29 0.24
CA ILE A 105 -7.57 -9.13 -0.93
C ILE A 105 -8.28 -10.39 -0.44
N ASP A 106 -9.50 -10.61 -0.93
CA ASP A 106 -10.21 -11.86 -0.68
C ASP A 106 -9.71 -12.94 -1.66
N ILE A 107 -9.01 -13.92 -1.10
CA ILE A 107 -8.51 -15.09 -1.85
C ILE A 107 -9.44 -16.31 -1.74
N PHE A 108 -10.49 -16.23 -0.92
CA PHE A 108 -11.43 -17.32 -0.65
C PHE A 108 -12.70 -17.17 -1.48
N THR A 109 -13.18 -15.94 -1.65
CA THR A 109 -14.24 -15.62 -2.59
C THR A 109 -13.61 -15.13 -3.88
N CYS A 110 -13.21 -16.06 -4.74
CA CYS A 110 -12.94 -15.72 -6.13
C CYS A 110 -14.21 -15.03 -6.65
N PRO A 111 -14.18 -13.74 -7.05
CA PRO A 111 -15.26 -13.22 -7.85
C PRO A 111 -15.22 -14.09 -9.08
N LYS A 112 -16.28 -14.88 -9.34
CA LYS A 112 -16.47 -15.55 -10.62
C LYS A 112 -16.23 -14.49 -11.68
N LEU A 113 -15.05 -14.51 -12.27
CA LEU A 113 -14.76 -13.78 -13.48
C LEU A 113 -15.67 -14.47 -14.47
N SER A 114 -16.87 -13.91 -14.63
CA SER A 114 -17.86 -14.37 -15.59
C SER A 114 -17.35 -13.91 -16.95
N ILE A 115 -16.21 -14.44 -17.37
CA ILE A 115 -15.90 -14.49 -18.77
C ILE A 115 -16.84 -15.56 -19.28
N GLU A 116 -17.96 -15.15 -19.87
CA GLU A 116 -18.78 -16.03 -20.69
C GLU A 116 -17.93 -16.49 -21.88
N PHE A 117 -17.04 -17.46 -21.65
CA PHE A 117 -16.66 -18.36 -22.71
C PHE A 117 -17.88 -19.22 -22.96
N GLY A 118 -18.57 -18.95 -24.07
CA GLY A 118 -19.72 -19.69 -24.54
C GLY A 118 -19.38 -21.14 -24.89
N LEU A 119 -19.03 -21.95 -23.89
CA LEU A 119 -18.90 -23.39 -23.99
C LEU A 119 -19.71 -24.00 -22.85
N LYS A 120 -20.92 -24.41 -23.21
CA LYS A 120 -21.72 -25.38 -22.47
C LYS A 120 -20.84 -26.59 -22.15
N THR A 121 -20.50 -26.78 -20.88
CA THR A 121 -20.60 -28.06 -20.14
C THR A 121 -19.96 -27.87 -18.76
N GLY A 122 -20.72 -28.18 -17.72
CA GLY A 122 -20.26 -28.10 -16.34
C GLY A 122 -19.25 -29.18 -15.99
N PHE A 123 -18.40 -28.88 -15.02
CA PHE A 123 -17.73 -29.88 -14.20
C PHE A 123 -17.40 -29.27 -12.83
N SER A 124 -17.81 -29.95 -11.76
CA SER A 124 -17.55 -29.63 -10.36
C SER A 124 -16.63 -30.70 -9.80
N ILE A 125 -15.62 -30.31 -9.04
CA ILE A 125 -14.81 -31.25 -8.26
C ILE A 125 -14.47 -30.61 -6.91
N LEU A 126 -15.05 -31.24 -5.88
CA LEU A 126 -14.67 -31.36 -4.47
C LEU A 126 -13.90 -30.22 -3.80
#